data_AF-A0A2A3LM75-F1
#
_entry.id   AF-A0A2A3LM75-F1
#
_cell.length_a   1.000
_cell.length_b   1.000
_cell.length_c   1.000
_cell.angle_alpha   90.00
_cell.angle_beta   90.00
_cell.angle_gamma   90.00
#
_symmetry.space_group_name_H-M   'P 1'
#
loop_
_entity.id
_entity.type
_entity.pdbx_description
1 polymer ?
#
loop_
_entity_poly.entity_id
_entity_poly.type
_entity_poly.pdbx_seq_one_letter_code
_entity_poly.pdbx_strand_id
1 'polypeptide(L)'
;MEWQTDPLLREEIVVGRPALRALPMHYQWNRCAGALLLTWKGQPVGRVFPDGRYWLRWRRREHAGTAASAAQAQRFMARWLRARRHLAPLLDADLPPRTLVPLADFLREYEGRAG
;
A
#
# COMPACT_ATOMS: atom_id res chain seq x y z
N MET A 1 48.35 -26.47 16.07
CA MET A 1 47.22 -25.71 16.65
C MET A 1 46.02 -26.04 15.78
N GLU A 2 45.35 -27.16 16.08
CA GLU A 2 44.25 -27.70 15.26
C GLU A 2 42.94 -27.03 15.66
N TRP A 3 42.30 -26.36 14.71
CA TRP A 3 40.95 -25.86 14.88
C TRP A 3 39.99 -27.04 14.73
N GLN A 4 39.60 -27.59 15.88
CA GLN A 4 38.61 -28.65 15.97
C GLN A 4 37.23 -28.03 15.71
N THR A 5 36.72 -28.20 14.49
CA THR A 5 35.41 -27.70 14.09
C THR A 5 34.34 -28.59 14.73
N ASP A 6 33.66 -28.05 15.72
CA ASP A 6 32.58 -28.69 16.47
C ASP A 6 31.46 -29.18 15.51
N PRO A 7 31.17 -30.50 15.46
CA PRO A 7 30.18 -31.07 14.54
C PRO A 7 28.71 -30.74 14.91
N LEU A 8 28.47 -30.06 16.04
CA LEU A 8 27.13 -29.65 16.48
C LEU A 8 26.59 -28.37 15.81
N LEU A 9 27.40 -27.64 15.03
CA LEU A 9 26.97 -26.44 14.30
C LEU A 9 26.34 -26.74 12.92
N ARG A 10 26.05 -28.01 12.63
CA ARG A 10 25.28 -28.44 11.45
C ARG A 10 23.77 -28.46 11.72
N GLU A 11 23.27 -27.69 12.67
CA GLU A 11 21.86 -27.32 12.62
C GLU A 11 21.70 -26.39 11.42
N GLU A 12 21.34 -27.00 10.29
CA GLU A 12 20.75 -26.35 9.14
C GLU A 12 19.69 -25.39 9.69
N ILE A 13 20.04 -24.11 9.76
CA ILE A 13 19.05 -23.05 9.88
C ILE A 13 18.33 -23.10 8.54
N VAL A 14 17.34 -23.98 8.44
CA VAL A 14 16.27 -23.87 7.46
C VAL A 14 15.60 -22.56 7.84
N VAL A 15 16.12 -21.47 7.28
CA VAL A 15 15.45 -20.17 7.31
C VAL A 15 14.19 -20.41 6.51
N GLY A 16 13.15 -20.88 7.19
CA GLY A 16 11.82 -21.00 6.63
C GLY A 16 11.52 -19.67 6.01
N ARG A 17 11.44 -19.61 4.67
CA ARG A 17 11.13 -18.39 3.94
C ARG A 17 9.93 -17.78 4.66
N PRO A 18 10.05 -16.60 5.30
CA PRO A 18 8.92 -16.04 6.00
C PRO A 18 7.81 -15.90 4.96
N ALA A 19 6.71 -16.61 5.19
CA ALA A 19 5.53 -16.55 4.35
C ALA A 19 5.27 -15.09 4.03
N LEU A 20 5.17 -14.78 2.73
CA LEU A 20 5.13 -13.44 2.19
C LEU A 20 4.16 -12.62 3.04
N ARG A 21 4.73 -11.79 3.93
CA ARG A 21 4.06 -11.24 5.11
C ARG A 21 2.74 -10.64 4.66
N ALA A 22 1.63 -11.28 5.05
CA ALA A 22 0.29 -10.89 4.67
C ALA A 22 0.16 -9.37 4.82
N LEU A 23 -0.25 -8.72 3.73
CA LEU A 23 -0.59 -7.31 3.77
C LEU A 23 -1.67 -7.09 4.84
N PRO A 24 -1.79 -5.89 5.43
CA PRO A 24 -2.90 -5.60 6.35
C PRO A 24 -4.23 -6.03 5.72
N MET A 25 -5.13 -6.64 6.51
CA MET A 25 -6.31 -7.46 6.10
C MET A 25 -7.16 -6.94 4.93
N HIS A 26 -7.11 -5.64 4.60
CA HIS A 26 -7.91 -5.01 3.55
C HIS A 26 -7.17 -4.81 2.21
N TYR A 27 -5.87 -5.05 2.15
CA TYR A 27 -5.10 -4.96 0.91
C TYR A 27 -5.01 -6.30 0.21
N GLN A 28 -5.24 -6.28 -1.11
CA GLN A 28 -5.17 -7.46 -1.94
C GLN A 28 -4.36 -7.18 -3.20
N TRP A 29 -3.53 -8.14 -3.59
CA TRP A 29 -2.85 -8.12 -4.89
C TRP A 29 -3.66 -8.92 -5.90
N ASN A 30 -3.95 -8.31 -7.04
CA ASN A 30 -4.65 -8.94 -8.15
C ASN A 30 -3.78 -8.86 -9.42
N ARG A 31 -3.73 -9.93 -10.20
CA ARG A 31 -3.10 -9.90 -11.52
C ARG A 31 -4.09 -9.28 -12.51
N CYS A 32 -3.71 -8.20 -13.18
CA CYS A 32 -4.58 -7.49 -14.12
C CYS A 32 -3.77 -6.96 -15.31
N ALA A 33 -4.12 -7.38 -16.53
CA ALA A 33 -3.52 -6.94 -17.79
C ALA A 33 -1.98 -6.88 -17.76
N GLY A 34 -1.34 -7.99 -17.38
CA GLY A 34 0.12 -8.08 -17.32
C GLY A 34 0.79 -7.32 -16.17
N ALA A 35 0.02 -6.72 -15.25
CA ALA A 35 0.54 -6.02 -14.07
C ALA A 35 -0.01 -6.61 -12.77
N LEU A 36 0.62 -6.27 -11.65
CA LEU A 36 0.08 -6.53 -10.31
C LEU A 36 -0.63 -5.27 -9.82
N LEU A 37 -1.94 -5.35 -9.64
CA LEU A 37 -2.77 -4.29 -9.08
C LEU A 37 -2.91 -4.50 -7.58
N LEU A 38 -2.66 -3.45 -6.81
CA LEU A 38 -2.95 -3.41 -5.38
C LEU A 38 -4.30 -2.73 -5.16
N THR A 39 -5.21 -3.42 -4.49
CA THR A 39 -6.50 -2.87 -4.08
C THR A 39 -6.60 -2.74 -2.57
N TRP A 40 -7.39 -1.77 -2.11
CA TRP A 40 -7.83 -1.63 -0.72
C TRP A 40 -9.34 -1.53 -0.71
N LYS A 41 -10.03 -2.43 0.01
CA LYS A 41 -11.52 -2.55 -0.02
C LYS A 41 -12.10 -2.54 -1.44
N GLY A 42 -11.44 -3.23 -2.38
CA GLY A 42 -11.84 -3.29 -3.79
C GLY A 42 -11.44 -2.08 -4.64
N GLN A 43 -10.97 -0.98 -4.05
CA GLN A 43 -10.54 0.21 -4.78
C GLN A 43 -9.06 0.13 -5.19
N PRO A 44 -8.68 0.54 -6.41
CA PRO A 44 -7.29 0.54 -6.85
C PRO A 44 -6.48 1.62 -6.12
N VAL A 45 -5.41 1.19 -5.46
CA VAL A 45 -4.51 2.06 -4.68
C VAL A 45 -3.05 1.94 -5.10
N GLY A 46 -2.70 0.97 -5.94
CA GLY A 46 -1.34 0.87 -6.45
C GLY A 46 -1.23 -0.09 -7.62
N ARG A 47 -0.11 -0.05 -8.33
CA ARG A 47 0.19 -0.98 -9.43
C ARG A 47 1.69 -1.20 -9.53
N VAL A 48 2.07 -2.40 -9.94
CA VAL A 48 3.44 -2.79 -10.29
C VAL A 48 3.43 -3.38 -11.69
N PHE A 49 4.28 -2.84 -12.55
CA PHE A 49 4.48 -3.31 -13.93
C PHE A 49 5.59 -4.37 -14.01
N PRO A 50 5.62 -5.20 -15.06
CA PRO A 50 6.65 -6.24 -15.25
C PRO A 50 8.08 -5.71 -15.24
N ASP A 51 8.28 -4.50 -15.77
CA ASP A 51 9.57 -3.81 -15.85
C ASP A 51 10.03 -3.21 -14.50
N GLY A 52 9.28 -3.40 -13.42
CA GLY A 52 9.62 -2.89 -12.09
C GLY A 52 9.18 -1.46 -11.83
N ARG A 53 8.54 -0.77 -12.79
CA ARG A 53 7.84 0.49 -12.50
C ARG A 53 6.67 0.24 -11.56
N TYR A 54 6.40 1.17 -10.67
CA TYR A 54 5.27 1.10 -9.75
C TYR A 54 4.72 2.46 -9.39
N TRP A 55 3.46 2.48 -8.96
CA TRP A 55 2.85 3.62 -8.29
C TRP A 55 1.98 3.16 -7.12
N LEU A 56 1.85 4.02 -6.12
CA LEU A 56 1.01 3.84 -4.94
C LEU A 56 0.32 5.16 -4.60
N ARG A 57 -1.01 5.18 -4.63
CA ARG A 57 -1.81 6.30 -4.15
C ARG A 57 -2.05 6.16 -2.65
N TRP A 58 -1.64 7.19 -1.91
CA TRP A 58 -1.78 7.26 -0.47
C TRP A 58 -2.06 8.67 0.02
N ARG A 59 -3.15 8.87 0.76
CA ARG A 59 -3.51 10.16 1.38
C ARG A 59 -3.34 11.36 0.43
N ARG A 60 -3.96 11.25 -0.75
CA ARG A 60 -3.95 12.27 -1.83
C ARG A 60 -2.59 12.50 -2.50
N ARG A 61 -1.60 11.64 -2.22
CA ARG A 61 -0.30 11.67 -2.88
C ARG A 61 -0.09 10.40 -3.68
N GLU A 62 0.50 10.55 -4.85
CA GLU A 62 1.01 9.42 -5.61
C GLU A 62 2.50 9.26 -5.35
N HIS A 63 2.89 8.05 -4.96
CA HIS A 63 4.28 7.64 -4.81
C HIS A 63 4.62 6.72 -5.97
N ALA A 64 5.33 7.24 -6.97
CA ALA A 64 5.78 6.47 -8.13
C ALA A 64 7.29 6.26 -8.09
N GLY A 65 7.75 5.18 -8.73
CA GLY A 65 9.16 4.89 -8.86
C GLY A 65 9.44 3.67 -9.72
N THR A 66 10.72 3.32 -9.82
CA THR A 66 11.19 2.16 -10.58
C THR A 66 12.10 1.33 -9.69
N ALA A 67 11.86 0.03 -9.64
CA ALA A 67 12.74 -0.96 -9.02
C ALA A 67 13.42 -1.81 -10.11
N ALA A 68 14.45 -2.57 -9.76
CA ALA A 68 15.13 -3.44 -10.72
C ALA A 68 14.26 -4.61 -11.21
N SER A 69 13.14 -4.90 -10.54
CA SER A 69 12.17 -5.93 -10.95
C SER A 69 10.80 -5.70 -10.33
N ALA A 70 9.76 -6.27 -10.95
CA ALA A 70 8.41 -6.29 -10.39
C ALA A 70 8.36 -6.88 -8.97
N ALA A 71 9.09 -7.96 -8.72
CA ALA A 71 9.15 -8.58 -7.39
C ALA A 71 9.80 -7.67 -6.34
N GLN A 72 10.79 -6.87 -6.72
CA GLN A 72 11.39 -5.88 -5.82
C GLN A 72 10.43 -4.71 -5.55
N ALA A 73 9.75 -4.18 -6.57
CA ALA A 73 8.74 -3.15 -6.41
C ALA A 73 7.60 -3.61 -5.48
N GLN A 74 7.09 -4.83 -5.68
CA GLN A 74 6.04 -5.41 -4.83
C GLN A 74 6.48 -5.52 -3.37
N ARG A 75 7.71 -6.00 -3.11
CA ARG A 75 8.27 -6.09 -1.75
C ARG A 75 8.46 -4.72 -1.12
N PHE A 76 8.91 -3.73 -1.89
CA PHE A 76 9.04 -2.35 -1.41
C PHE A 76 7.70 -1.79 -0.97
N MET A 77 6.67 -1.88 -1.82
CA MET A 77 5.31 -1.42 -1.49
C MET A 77 4.75 -2.16 -0.27
N ALA A 78 4.88 -3.49 -0.21
CA ALA A 78 4.40 -4.26 0.94
C ALA A 78 5.09 -3.84 2.26
N ARG A 79 6.40 -3.59 2.23
CA ARG A 79 7.15 -3.10 3.40
C ARG A 79 6.70 -1.70 3.81
N TRP A 80 6.50 -0.81 2.83
CA TRP A 80 6.06 0.55 3.05
C TRP A 80 4.66 0.61 3.70
N LEU A 81 3.73 -0.23 3.21
CA LEU A 81 2.38 -0.36 3.75
C LEU A 81 2.38 -0.95 5.15
N ARG A 82 3.21 -1.98 5.39
CA ARG A 82 3.33 -2.60 6.71
C ARG A 82 3.82 -1.62 7.77
N ALA A 83 4.74 -0.72 7.42
CA ALA A 83 5.21 0.33 8.32
C ALA A 83 4.10 1.34 8.68
N ARG A 84 3.10 1.50 7.80
CA ARG A 84 1.97 2.42 7.94
C ARG A 84 0.65 1.71 8.23
N ARG A 85 0.69 0.47 8.72
CA ARG A 85 -0.49 -0.38 8.93
C ARG A 85 -1.57 0.20 9.85
N HIS A 86 -1.21 1.18 10.68
CA HIS A 86 -2.12 1.88 11.60
C HIS A 86 -2.87 3.04 10.91
N LEU A 87 -2.54 3.35 9.66
CA LEU A 87 -3.16 4.41 8.88
C LEU A 87 -3.88 3.78 7.69
N ALA A 88 -5.17 4.10 7.53
CA ALA A 88 -5.91 3.78 6.32
C ALA A 88 -5.38 4.63 5.15
N PRO A 89 -5.40 4.11 3.91
CA PRO A 89 -5.24 4.96 2.74
C PRO A 89 -6.46 5.86 2.68
N LEU A 90 -6.26 7.18 2.65
CA LEU A 90 -7.37 8.10 2.40
C LEU A 90 -7.56 8.18 0.89
N LEU A 91 -8.66 7.62 0.41
CA LEU A 91 -9.06 7.69 -0.99
C LEU A 91 -9.85 8.97 -1.25
N ASP A 92 -9.86 9.41 -2.51
CA ASP A 92 -10.68 10.58 -2.89
C ASP A 92 -12.18 10.31 -2.67
N ALA A 93 -12.62 9.05 -2.71
CA ALA A 93 -13.99 8.66 -2.42
C ALA A 93 -14.36 8.73 -0.92
N ASP A 94 -13.37 8.70 -0.03
CA ASP A 94 -13.59 8.83 1.42
C ASP A 94 -13.64 10.32 1.85
N LEU A 95 -13.31 11.23 0.93
CA LEU A 95 -13.34 12.65 1.20
C LEU A 95 -14.74 13.21 0.96
N PRO A 96 -15.19 14.17 1.80
CA PRO A 96 -16.36 14.96 1.47
C PRO A 96 -16.20 15.55 0.05
N PRO A 97 -17.24 15.50 -0.80
CA PRO A 97 -17.15 16.05 -2.13
C PRO A 97 -16.73 17.52 -2.06
N ARG A 98 -15.86 17.95 -2.97
CA ARG A 98 -15.35 19.33 -3.01
C ARG A 98 -16.46 20.38 -3.13
N THR A 99 -17.64 19.95 -3.56
CA THR A 99 -18.85 20.76 -3.73
C THR A 99 -19.67 20.90 -2.45
N LEU A 100 -19.25 20.35 -1.32
CA LEU A 100 -19.84 20.73 -0.04
C LEU A 100 -19.42 22.16 0.26
N VAL A 101 -20.31 23.08 -0.13
CA VAL A 101 -20.36 24.44 0.39
C VAL A 101 -20.15 24.34 1.91
N PRO A 102 -19.20 25.09 2.50
CA PRO A 102 -19.04 25.10 3.96
C PRO A 102 -20.40 25.29 4.62
N LEU A 103 -20.69 24.53 5.69
CA LEU A 103 -22.00 24.57 6.34
C LEU A 103 -22.42 26.02 6.68
N ALA A 104 -21.45 26.88 7.03
CA ALA A 104 -21.65 28.30 7.26
C ALA A 104 -22.19 29.05 6.01
N ASP A 105 -21.65 28.77 4.83
CA ASP A 105 -22.09 29.39 3.58
C ASP A 105 -23.47 28.87 3.16
N PHE A 106 -23.75 27.58 3.36
CA PHE A 106 -25.07 26.98 3.13
C PHE A 106 -26.15 27.59 4.04
N LEU A 107 -25.85 27.71 5.35
CA LEU A 107 -26.78 28.30 6.32
C LEU A 107 -27.06 29.78 6.00
N ARG A 108 -26.03 30.53 5.60
CA ARG A 108 -26.19 31.94 5.18
C ARG A 108 -27.06 32.10 3.94
N GLU A 109 -26.91 31.23 2.93
CA GLU A 109 -27.78 31.23 1.75
C GLU A 109 -29.23 30.82 2.09
N TYR A 110 -29.40 29.91 3.06
CA TYR A 110 -30.72 29.45 3.49
C TYR A 110 -31.47 30.53 4.29
N GLU A 111 -30.80 31.17 5.25
CA GLU A 111 -31.37 32.29 6.03
C GLU A 111 -31.73 33.48 5.13
N GLY A 112 -30.90 33.77 4.11
CA GLY A 112 -31.17 34.85 3.15
C GLY A 112 -32.31 34.55 2.15
N ARG A 113 -32.74 33.30 2.00
CA ARG A 113 -33.90 32.90 1.18
C ARG A 113 -35.20 32.76 1.97
N ALA A 114 -35.12 32.73 3.30
CA ALA A 114 -36.26 32.55 4.20
C ALA A 114 -36.84 33.87 4.72
N GLY A 115 -36.30 35.02 4.31
CA GLY A 115 -36.84 36.36 4.52
C GLY A 115 -37.35 36.97 3.22
#